data_AF-A0A0B2UJE7-F1
#
_entry.id   AF-A0A0B2UJE7-F1
#
_cell.length_a   1.000
_cell.length_b   1.000
_cell.length_c   1.000
_cell.angle_alpha   90.00
_cell.angle_beta   90.00
_cell.angle_gamma   90.00
#
_symmetry.space_group_name_H-M   'P 1'
#
loop_
_entity.id
_entity.type
_entity.pdbx_description
1 polymer ?
#
loop_
_entity_poly.entity_id
_entity_poly.type
_entity_poly.pdbx_seq_one_letter_code
_entity_poly.pdbx_strand_id
1 'polypeptide(L)'
;MGVKKKQSRRLTTRKRKSILKKLKVDQIKKIRSNKKMMAKVERIPASVLKTDEEIMQLEEIKRLSKIRKTEYEEKMRNTVKVVEYVEQIEKMISKCETVVEVIDARDVESSRRMDVEQMVIERGIKLVIMLNFVEYVPKDVVESLKNDLCKKVGEAMIRTPEENDWVEEGMKIGVFGNSKCGKNFVIEKISINSGIIMNVAMTVSVPPKEVCALSIIRGCHSLSDVPFRKYINMITEMIDRNEVARHYKICGFESGDEMLECICMEYGIDRDDENVKFLEAGNRFLEEFHRNKILFWKGIDGKVCFEFVSTG
;
A
#
# COMPACT_ATOMS: atom_id res chain seq x y z
N MET A 1 -53.39 10.05 -60.78
CA MET A 1 -52.25 9.63 -59.92
C MET A 1 -50.98 9.60 -60.77
N GLY A 2 -49.96 10.39 -60.45
CA GLY A 2 -48.75 10.48 -61.27
C GLY A 2 -47.91 9.20 -61.20
N VAL A 3 -47.69 8.54 -62.34
CA VAL A 3 -46.85 7.34 -62.41
C VAL A 3 -45.38 7.75 -62.19
N LYS A 4 -44.77 7.29 -61.09
CA LYS A 4 -43.34 7.55 -60.80
C LYS A 4 -42.46 6.95 -61.90
N LYS A 5 -41.49 7.72 -62.41
CA LYS A 5 -40.52 7.25 -63.42
C LYS A 5 -39.78 6.02 -62.91
N LYS A 6 -39.97 4.86 -63.58
CA LYS A 6 -39.21 3.64 -63.31
C LYS A 6 -37.73 3.86 -63.66
N GLN A 7 -36.84 3.55 -62.72
CA GLN A 7 -35.41 3.62 -62.98
C GLN A 7 -35.00 2.61 -64.06
N SER A 8 -34.13 3.05 -64.96
CA SER A 8 -33.62 2.20 -66.04
C SER A 8 -32.77 1.06 -65.47
N ARG A 9 -33.11 -0.18 -65.85
CA ARG A 9 -32.31 -1.39 -65.54
C ARG A 9 -31.01 -1.45 -66.35
N ARG A 10 -30.80 -0.51 -67.29
CA ARG A 10 -29.65 -0.48 -68.19
C ARG A 10 -28.43 0.06 -67.44
N LEU A 11 -27.47 -0.81 -67.17
CA LEU A 11 -26.19 -0.40 -66.58
C LEU A 11 -25.38 0.43 -67.57
N THR A 12 -24.94 1.61 -67.15
CA THR A 12 -24.00 2.42 -67.93
C THR A 12 -22.67 1.68 -68.06
N THR A 13 -21.97 1.90 -69.18
CA THR A 13 -20.65 1.30 -69.45
C THR A 13 -19.64 1.62 -68.33
N ARG A 14 -19.70 2.84 -67.76
CA ARG A 14 -18.93 3.25 -66.59
C ARG A 14 -19.27 2.42 -65.34
N LYS A 15 -20.55 2.16 -65.06
CA LYS A 15 -20.96 1.29 -63.94
C LYS A 15 -20.49 -0.16 -64.14
N ARG A 16 -20.59 -0.71 -65.36
CA ARG A 16 -20.07 -2.06 -65.68
C ARG A 16 -18.55 -2.18 -65.45
N LYS A 17 -17.77 -1.21 -65.94
CA LYS A 17 -16.30 -1.18 -65.72
C LYS A 17 -15.95 -1.04 -64.23
N SER A 18 -16.69 -0.23 -63.47
CA SER A 18 -16.51 -0.08 -62.02
C SER A 18 -16.79 -1.38 -61.26
N ILE A 19 -17.86 -2.08 -61.60
CA ILE A 19 -18.20 -3.39 -61.01
C ILE A 19 -17.09 -4.41 -61.30
N LEU A 20 -16.62 -4.51 -62.54
CA LEU A 20 -15.52 -5.42 -62.90
C LEU A 20 -14.22 -5.08 -62.17
N LYS A 21 -13.90 -3.79 -61.99
CA LYS A 21 -12.73 -3.35 -61.23
C LYS A 21 -12.86 -3.73 -59.75
N LYS A 22 -14.04 -3.55 -59.14
CA LYS A 22 -14.31 -3.98 -57.76
C LYS A 22 -14.16 -5.49 -57.58
N LEU A 23 -14.72 -6.28 -58.49
CA LEU A 23 -14.60 -7.75 -58.46
C LEU A 23 -13.14 -8.21 -58.53
N LYS A 24 -12.32 -7.59 -59.39
CA LYS A 24 -10.88 -7.88 -59.45
C LYS A 24 -10.15 -7.54 -58.14
N VAL A 25 -10.47 -6.39 -57.53
CA VAL A 25 -9.88 -5.98 -56.25
C VAL A 25 -10.27 -6.94 -55.13
N ASP A 26 -11.53 -7.37 -55.08
CA ASP A 26 -12.02 -8.29 -54.04
C ASP A 26 -11.43 -9.69 -54.20
N GLN A 27 -11.23 -10.17 -55.42
CA GLN A 27 -10.51 -11.43 -55.69
C GLN A 27 -9.06 -11.36 -55.21
N ILE A 28 -8.34 -10.28 -55.49
CA ILE A 28 -6.96 -10.09 -55.02
C ILE A 28 -6.91 -10.04 -53.48
N LYS A 29 -7.88 -9.38 -52.83
CA LYS A 29 -7.99 -9.36 -51.36
C LYS A 29 -8.22 -10.76 -50.79
N LYS A 30 -9.12 -11.56 -51.37
CA LYS A 30 -9.37 -12.96 -50.97
C LYS A 30 -8.12 -13.84 -51.12
N ILE A 31 -7.36 -13.68 -52.20
CA ILE A 31 -6.11 -14.43 -52.39
C ILE A 31 -5.08 -14.06 -51.31
N ARG A 32 -4.95 -12.76 -50.98
CA ARG A 32 -4.05 -12.30 -49.92
C ARG A 32 -4.47 -12.79 -48.53
N SER A 33 -5.76 -12.79 -48.22
CA SER A 33 -6.25 -13.33 -46.93
C SER A 33 -6.04 -14.84 -46.84
N ASN A 34 -6.29 -15.57 -47.93
CA ASN A 34 -6.08 -17.02 -47.96
C ASN A 34 -4.60 -17.38 -47.83
N LYS A 35 -3.69 -16.63 -48.47
CA LYS A 35 -2.24 -16.81 -48.25
C LYS A 35 -1.82 -16.56 -46.80
N LYS A 36 -2.40 -15.55 -46.12
CA LYS A 36 -2.15 -15.29 -44.69
C LYS A 36 -2.72 -16.38 -43.78
N MET A 37 -3.87 -16.96 -44.12
CA MET A 37 -4.47 -18.08 -43.40
C MET A 37 -3.63 -19.36 -43.56
N MET A 38 -3.23 -19.69 -44.79
CA MET A 38 -2.39 -20.86 -45.09
C MET A 38 -1.02 -20.77 -44.39
N ALA A 39 -0.39 -19.60 -44.38
CA ALA A 39 0.85 -19.36 -43.65
C ALA A 39 0.71 -19.48 -42.11
N LYS A 40 -0.51 -19.37 -41.56
CA LYS A 40 -0.79 -19.64 -40.13
C LYS A 40 -1.01 -21.13 -39.85
N VAL A 41 -1.55 -21.87 -40.83
CA VAL A 41 -1.84 -23.31 -40.72
C VAL A 41 -0.57 -24.15 -40.90
N GLU A 42 0.38 -23.72 -41.74
CA GLU A 42 1.69 -24.40 -41.92
C GLU A 42 2.64 -24.29 -40.71
N ARG A 43 2.32 -23.45 -39.72
CA ARG A 43 3.09 -23.42 -38.48
C ARG A 43 2.62 -24.54 -37.57
N ILE A 44 3.43 -25.58 -37.45
CA ILE A 44 3.28 -26.60 -36.39
C ILE A 44 3.09 -25.85 -35.06
N PRO A 45 2.01 -26.13 -34.31
CA PRO A 45 1.78 -25.45 -33.04
C PRO A 45 3.00 -25.65 -32.15
N ALA A 46 3.51 -24.56 -31.56
CA ALA A 46 4.66 -24.62 -30.67
C ALA A 46 4.43 -25.51 -29.42
N SER A 47 3.19 -25.96 -29.18
CA SER A 47 2.83 -26.94 -28.15
C SER A 47 3.14 -28.39 -28.55
N VAL A 48 3.31 -28.69 -29.84
CA VAL A 48 3.59 -30.04 -30.36
C VAL A 48 5.11 -30.31 -30.46
N LEU A 49 5.92 -29.25 -30.45
CA LEU A 49 7.38 -29.32 -30.59
C LEU A 49 8.15 -29.18 -29.28
N LYS A 50 7.45 -28.93 -28.16
CA LYS A 50 8.08 -28.67 -26.86
C LYS A 50 7.94 -29.88 -25.97
N THR A 51 9.04 -30.27 -25.34
CA THR A 51 9.03 -31.25 -24.26
C THR A 51 8.38 -30.64 -23.01
N ASP A 52 7.87 -31.49 -22.12
CA ASP A 52 7.24 -31.05 -20.87
C ASP A 52 8.20 -30.17 -20.02
N GLU A 53 9.51 -30.44 -20.09
CA GLU A 53 10.57 -29.64 -19.44
C GLU A 53 10.64 -28.21 -20.00
N GLU A 54 10.55 -28.04 -21.33
CA GLU A 54 10.55 -26.71 -21.95
C GLU A 54 9.28 -25.92 -21.61
N ILE A 55 8.16 -26.61 -21.43
CA ILE A 55 6.90 -26.00 -20.99
C ILE A 55 7.06 -25.48 -19.55
N MET A 56 7.61 -26.29 -18.64
CA MET A 56 7.88 -25.87 -17.26
C MET A 56 8.82 -24.67 -17.18
N GLN A 57 9.94 -24.69 -17.92
CA GLN A 57 10.88 -23.56 -17.96
C GLN A 57 10.22 -22.27 -18.48
N LEU A 58 9.38 -22.37 -19.50
CA LEU A 58 8.65 -21.21 -20.04
C LEU A 58 7.63 -20.66 -19.06
N GLU A 59 6.97 -21.50 -18.26
CA GLU A 59 6.07 -21.07 -17.21
C GLU A 59 6.82 -20.36 -16.09
N GLU A 60 7.97 -20.88 -15.68
CA GLU A 60 8.82 -20.24 -14.68
C GLU A 60 9.36 -18.88 -15.15
N ILE A 61 9.82 -18.79 -16.41
CA ILE A 61 10.22 -17.52 -17.04
C ILE A 61 9.03 -16.53 -17.08
N LYS A 62 7.82 -17.00 -17.37
CA LYS A 62 6.60 -16.16 -17.32
C LYS A 62 6.28 -15.68 -15.91
N ARG A 63 6.44 -16.53 -14.89
CA ARG A 63 6.26 -16.14 -13.48
C ARG A 63 7.29 -15.08 -13.06
N LEU A 64 8.58 -15.34 -13.32
CA LEU A 64 9.67 -14.42 -13.02
C LEU A 64 9.53 -13.07 -13.74
N SER A 65 9.10 -13.06 -15.00
CA SER A 65 8.87 -11.81 -15.75
C SER A 65 7.69 -11.01 -15.23
N LYS A 66 6.62 -11.65 -14.76
CA LYS A 66 5.51 -10.96 -14.05
C LYS A 66 6.00 -10.31 -12.76
N ILE A 67 6.76 -11.04 -11.94
CA ILE A 67 7.33 -10.53 -10.68
C ILE A 67 8.22 -9.31 -10.94
N ARG A 68 9.11 -9.37 -11.93
CA ARG A 68 9.98 -8.24 -12.29
C ARG A 68 9.19 -7.02 -12.75
N LYS A 69 8.09 -7.24 -13.48
CA LYS A 69 7.23 -6.14 -13.97
C LYS A 69 6.51 -5.46 -12.80
N THR A 70 5.96 -6.22 -11.87
CA THR A 70 5.30 -5.67 -10.67
C THR A 70 6.28 -4.89 -9.81
N GLU A 71 7.49 -5.43 -9.59
CA GLU A 71 8.57 -4.73 -8.87
C GLU A 71 8.96 -3.40 -9.53
N TYR A 72 9.03 -3.34 -10.86
CA TYR A 72 9.34 -2.10 -11.58
C TYR A 72 8.23 -1.05 -11.46
N GLU A 73 6.96 -1.47 -11.59
CA GLU A 73 5.80 -0.59 -11.43
C GLU A 73 5.70 -0.05 -9.99
N GLU A 74 6.03 -0.85 -8.99
CA GLU A 74 6.16 -0.42 -7.59
C GLU A 74 7.25 0.64 -7.41
N LYS A 75 8.44 0.41 -7.96
CA LYS A 75 9.53 1.40 -7.90
C LYS A 75 9.12 2.74 -8.50
N MET A 76 8.48 2.72 -9.68
CA MET A 76 8.01 3.96 -10.33
C MET A 76 6.95 4.68 -9.51
N ARG A 77 5.97 3.96 -8.93
CA ARG A 77 4.95 4.55 -8.04
C ARG A 77 5.57 5.18 -6.80
N ASN A 78 6.58 4.52 -6.22
CA ASN A 78 7.30 5.06 -5.08
C ASN A 78 8.05 6.34 -5.43
N THR A 79 8.69 6.42 -6.60
CA THR A 79 9.37 7.65 -7.06
C THR A 79 8.39 8.82 -7.20
N VAL A 80 7.21 8.60 -7.78
CA VAL A 80 6.19 9.65 -7.94
C VAL A 80 5.70 10.15 -6.57
N LYS A 81 5.36 9.22 -5.67
CA LYS A 81 4.94 9.57 -4.30
C LYS A 81 6.03 10.35 -3.56
N VAL A 82 7.30 10.02 -3.78
CA VAL A 82 8.44 10.71 -3.17
C VAL A 82 8.49 12.19 -3.59
N VAL A 83 8.36 12.48 -4.88
CA VAL A 83 8.36 13.85 -5.38
C VAL A 83 7.18 14.65 -4.83
N GLU A 84 5.98 14.06 -4.81
CA GLU A 84 4.77 14.72 -4.34
C GLU A 84 4.84 15.14 -2.87
N TYR A 85 5.30 14.26 -1.97
CA TYR A 85 5.36 14.63 -0.54
C TYR A 85 6.47 15.63 -0.27
N VAL A 86 7.61 15.56 -0.98
CA VAL A 86 8.72 16.50 -0.78
C VAL A 86 8.28 17.92 -1.10
N GLU A 87 7.57 18.14 -2.22
CA GLU A 87 7.01 19.45 -2.54
C GLU A 87 6.02 19.95 -1.48
N GLN A 88 5.20 19.05 -0.92
CA GLN A 88 4.27 19.40 0.15
C GLN A 88 5.02 19.79 1.42
N ILE A 89 6.07 19.05 1.79
CA ILE A 89 6.91 19.37 2.95
C ILE A 89 7.59 20.73 2.76
N GLU A 90 8.15 21.06 1.59
CA GLU A 90 8.74 22.38 1.33
C GLU A 90 7.71 23.51 1.44
N LYS A 91 6.50 23.29 0.89
CA LYS A 91 5.37 24.23 1.03
C LYS A 91 4.93 24.39 2.48
N MET A 92 5.05 23.35 3.31
CA MET A 92 4.76 23.41 4.75
C MET A 92 5.80 24.25 5.48
N ILE A 93 7.07 23.91 5.30
CA ILE A 93 8.23 24.59 5.88
C ILE A 93 8.19 26.09 5.58
N SER A 94 7.84 26.50 4.36
CA SER A 94 7.78 27.93 4.00
C SER A 94 6.66 28.74 4.68
N LYS A 95 5.64 28.08 5.27
CA LYS A 95 4.46 28.73 5.85
C LYS A 95 4.38 28.63 7.37
N CYS A 96 5.14 27.72 7.97
CA CYS A 96 5.01 27.35 9.38
C CYS A 96 6.22 27.85 10.18
N GLU A 97 5.97 28.20 11.44
CA GLU A 97 7.01 28.57 12.41
C GLU A 97 7.46 27.35 13.22
N THR A 98 6.58 26.36 13.35
CA THR A 98 6.85 25.09 14.02
C THR A 98 6.27 23.95 13.22
N VAL A 99 7.02 22.86 13.18
CA VAL A 99 6.63 21.64 12.50
C VAL A 99 6.56 20.51 13.52
N VAL A 100 5.47 19.75 13.49
CA VAL A 100 5.20 18.61 14.36
C VAL A 100 5.29 17.34 13.53
N GLU A 101 6.21 16.45 13.89
CA GLU A 101 6.24 15.07 13.40
C GLU A 101 5.42 14.17 14.32
N VAL A 102 4.39 13.51 13.80
CA VAL A 102 3.61 12.53 14.56
C VAL A 102 4.15 11.14 14.32
N ILE A 103 4.72 10.55 15.37
CA ILE A 103 5.37 9.24 15.39
C ILE A 103 4.51 8.27 16.19
N ASP A 104 4.29 7.06 15.66
CA ASP A 104 3.66 5.97 16.41
C ASP A 104 4.65 5.40 17.45
N ALA A 105 4.32 5.49 18.73
CA ALA A 105 5.16 5.02 19.84
C ALA A 105 5.39 3.50 19.82
N ARG A 106 4.50 2.73 19.18
CA ARG A 106 4.62 1.26 19.06
C ARG A 106 5.80 0.86 18.18
N ASP A 107 6.16 1.70 17.21
CA ASP A 107 7.31 1.49 16.32
C ASP A 107 7.86 2.84 15.87
N VAL A 108 8.71 3.41 16.72
CA VAL A 108 9.33 4.73 16.51
C VAL A 108 10.24 4.72 15.29
N GLU A 109 11.08 3.69 15.14
CA GLU A 109 12.12 3.63 14.13
C GLU A 109 11.56 3.61 12.71
N SER A 110 10.52 2.80 12.45
CA SER A 110 9.89 2.77 11.12
C SER A 110 8.85 3.88 10.93
N SER A 111 8.47 4.61 11.98
CA SER A 111 7.58 5.79 11.89
C SER A 111 8.33 7.05 11.50
N ARG A 112 9.58 7.15 11.94
CA ARG A 112 10.40 8.35 11.87
C ARG A 112 10.91 8.64 10.45
N ARG A 113 10.97 9.92 10.08
CA ARG A 113 11.50 10.37 8.78
C ARG A 113 12.65 11.36 8.98
N MET A 114 13.84 10.79 9.22
CA MET A 114 15.08 11.54 9.42
C MET A 114 15.42 12.49 8.26
N ASP A 115 15.04 12.12 7.03
CA ASP A 115 15.23 12.97 5.85
C ASP A 115 14.43 14.28 5.95
N VAL A 116 13.18 14.19 6.42
CA VAL A 116 12.32 15.36 6.61
C VAL A 116 12.74 16.17 7.83
N GLU A 117 13.12 15.51 8.93
CA GLU A 117 13.63 16.18 10.13
C GLU A 117 14.85 17.04 9.80
N GLN A 118 15.81 16.49 9.07
CA GLN A 118 17.01 17.22 8.66
C GLN A 118 16.66 18.43 7.79
N MET A 119 15.70 18.30 6.86
CA MET A 119 15.21 19.44 6.06
C MET A 119 14.59 20.55 6.93
N VAL A 120 13.87 20.20 8.00
CA VAL A 120 13.26 21.17 8.92
C VAL A 120 14.34 21.89 9.75
N ILE A 121 15.31 21.12 10.28
CA ILE A 121 16.42 21.64 11.09
C ILE A 121 17.33 22.57 10.26
N GLU A 122 17.69 22.19 9.04
CA GLU A 122 18.52 23.02 8.14
C GLU A 122 17.88 24.36 7.79
N ARG A 123 16.55 24.42 7.83
CA ARG A 123 15.76 25.64 7.60
C ARG A 123 15.61 26.49 8.86
N GLY A 124 16.11 26.03 10.01
CA GLY A 124 16.01 26.72 11.30
C GLY A 124 14.60 26.74 11.88
N ILE A 125 13.73 25.83 11.45
CA ILE A 125 12.35 25.75 11.95
C ILE A 125 12.33 24.84 13.19
N LYS A 126 11.54 25.23 14.19
CA LYS A 126 11.36 24.43 15.40
C LYS A 126 10.67 23.10 15.07
N LEU A 127 11.33 21.99 15.37
CA LEU A 127 10.82 20.64 15.21
C LEU A 127 10.32 20.09 16.56
N VAL A 128 9.07 19.62 16.57
CA VAL A 128 8.45 18.92 17.70
C VAL A 128 8.15 17.49 17.27
N ILE A 129 8.68 16.51 17.99
CA ILE A 129 8.35 15.10 17.77
C ILE A 129 7.26 14.70 18.75
N MET A 130 6.11 14.30 18.23
CA MET A 130 4.95 13.90 19.00
C MET A 130 4.80 12.38 18.97
N LEU A 131 4.96 11.74 20.13
CA LEU A 131 4.75 10.31 20.32
C LEU A 131 3.27 10.02 20.56
N ASN A 132 2.58 9.52 19.53
CA ASN A 132 1.18 9.09 19.62
C ASN A 132 1.09 7.59 19.97
N PHE A 133 -0.08 7.16 20.46
CA PHE A 133 -0.35 5.77 20.86
C PHE A 133 0.51 5.24 22.02
N VAL A 134 0.95 6.15 22.90
CA VAL A 134 1.74 5.81 24.10
C VAL A 134 0.96 4.96 25.10
N GLU A 135 -0.37 5.01 25.06
CA GLU A 135 -1.26 4.19 25.88
C GLU A 135 -1.19 2.69 25.59
N TYR A 136 -0.69 2.30 24.41
CA TYR A 136 -0.53 0.90 24.01
C TYR A 136 0.88 0.36 24.27
N VAL A 137 1.74 1.16 24.92
CA VAL A 137 3.13 0.81 25.20
C VAL A 137 3.36 0.92 26.72
N PRO A 138 4.05 -0.04 27.35
CA PRO A 138 4.38 0.07 28.78
C PRO A 138 5.14 1.36 29.10
N LYS A 139 4.81 2.01 30.23
CA LYS A 139 5.37 3.32 30.62
C LYS A 139 6.90 3.34 30.64
N ASP A 140 7.51 2.28 31.18
CA ASP A 140 8.97 2.14 31.26
C ASP A 140 9.63 2.13 29.87
N VAL A 141 8.96 1.54 28.88
CA VAL A 141 9.41 1.51 27.48
C VAL A 141 9.27 2.90 26.87
N VAL A 142 8.15 3.60 27.11
CA VAL A 142 7.92 4.96 26.59
C VAL A 142 8.99 5.93 27.11
N GLU A 143 9.30 5.90 28.41
CA GLU A 143 10.34 6.76 28.99
C GLU A 143 11.72 6.47 28.38
N SER A 144 12.03 5.20 28.21
CA SER A 144 13.29 4.78 27.61
C SER A 144 13.36 5.18 26.12
N LEU A 145 12.23 5.14 25.39
CA LEU A 145 12.12 5.62 24.01
C LEU A 145 12.30 7.14 23.91
N LYS A 146 11.69 7.93 24.83
CA LYS A 146 11.92 9.38 24.92
C LYS A 146 13.42 9.68 25.08
N ASN A 147 14.08 8.96 25.99
CA ASN A 147 15.52 9.14 26.23
C ASN A 147 16.40 8.77 25.01
N ASP A 148 16.08 7.68 24.31
CA ASP A 148 16.79 7.28 23.09
C ASP A 148 16.60 8.30 21.96
N LEU A 149 15.37 8.78 21.76
CA LEU A 149 15.06 9.82 20.78
C LEU A 149 15.77 11.14 21.09
N CYS A 150 15.80 11.57 22.35
CA CYS A 150 16.53 12.77 22.77
C CYS A 150 18.01 12.69 22.36
N LYS A 151 18.64 11.52 22.53
CA LYS A 151 20.04 11.30 22.11
C LYS A 151 20.23 11.35 20.60
N LYS A 152 19.25 10.86 19.83
CA LYS A 152 19.33 10.73 18.37
C LYS A 152 18.99 12.03 17.63
N VAL A 153 18.07 12.83 18.15
CA VAL A 153 17.56 14.03 17.45
C VAL A 153 18.17 15.31 18.05
N GLY A 154 18.64 15.27 19.30
CA GLY A 154 19.32 16.39 19.94
C GLY A 154 18.36 17.53 20.28
N GLU A 155 18.21 18.49 19.36
CA GLU A 155 17.51 19.76 19.59
C GLU A 155 15.98 19.69 19.48
N ALA A 156 15.42 18.61 18.92
CA ALA A 156 13.97 18.48 18.77
C ALA A 156 13.27 18.27 20.12
N MET A 157 12.11 18.91 20.29
CA MET A 157 11.28 18.71 21.48
C MET A 157 10.45 17.43 21.34
N ILE A 158 10.75 16.41 22.14
CA ILE A 158 9.96 15.18 22.18
C ILE A 158 8.84 15.35 23.20
N ARG A 159 7.60 15.13 22.77
CA ARG A 159 6.38 15.35 23.54
C ARG A 159 5.39 14.22 23.37
N THR A 160 4.49 14.09 24.33
CA THR A 160 3.26 13.29 24.22
C THR A 160 2.05 14.21 24.04
N PRO A 161 0.91 13.73 23.49
CA PRO A 161 -0.29 14.56 23.29
C PRO A 161 -0.88 15.19 24.56
N GLU A 162 -0.42 14.76 25.73
CA GLU A 162 -0.79 15.30 27.04
C GLU A 162 0.09 16.50 27.46
N GLU A 163 1.27 16.64 26.88
CA GLU A 163 2.25 17.69 27.18
C GLU A 163 2.09 18.87 26.18
N ASN A 164 1.39 19.94 26.61
CA ASN A 164 0.98 21.04 25.72
C ASN A 164 1.69 22.38 25.96
N ASP A 165 2.70 22.41 26.84
CA ASP A 165 3.40 23.62 27.28
C ASP A 165 4.17 24.36 26.17
N TRP A 166 4.22 23.78 24.96
CA TRP A 166 4.96 24.30 23.82
C TRP A 166 4.09 25.05 22.81
N VAL A 167 2.75 24.99 22.95
CA VAL A 167 1.79 25.60 22.02
C VAL A 167 1.44 27.01 22.48
N GLU A 168 1.61 27.97 21.58
CA GLU A 168 1.27 29.37 21.81
C GLU A 168 0.11 29.81 20.91
N GLU A 169 -0.72 30.75 21.37
CA GLU A 169 -1.85 31.26 20.60
C GLU A 169 -1.38 31.98 19.34
N GLY A 170 -1.94 31.62 18.18
CA GLY A 170 -1.60 32.21 16.87
C GLY A 170 -0.41 31.58 16.15
N MET A 171 0.30 30.64 16.77
CA MET A 171 1.44 29.93 16.16
C MET A 171 1.03 29.14 14.92
N LYS A 172 1.75 29.31 13.81
CA LYS A 172 1.50 28.54 12.57
C LYS A 172 2.20 27.19 12.62
N ILE A 173 1.40 26.13 12.74
CA ILE A 173 1.90 24.76 12.92
C ILE A 173 1.71 23.95 11.64
N GLY A 174 2.77 23.30 11.18
CA GLY A 174 2.71 22.26 10.16
C GLY A 174 2.74 20.89 10.81
N VAL A 175 1.90 19.94 10.39
CA VAL A 175 1.88 18.59 10.97
C VAL A 175 2.21 17.57 9.89
N PHE A 176 3.20 16.71 10.12
CA PHE A 176 3.52 15.62 9.21
C PHE A 176 3.69 14.29 9.93
N GLY A 177 3.66 13.20 9.17
CA GLY A 177 3.86 11.84 9.70
C GLY A 177 3.22 10.80 8.81
N ASN A 178 3.42 9.52 9.16
CA ASN A 178 2.92 8.39 8.38
C ASN A 178 1.39 8.39 8.20
N SER A 179 0.92 7.68 7.18
CA SER A 179 -0.50 7.37 7.06
C SER A 179 -0.99 6.63 8.29
N LYS A 180 -2.16 7.03 8.82
CA LYS A 180 -2.82 6.47 10.02
C LYS A 180 -2.06 6.58 11.35
N CYS A 181 -1.01 7.41 11.46
CA CYS A 181 -0.35 7.65 12.75
C CYS A 181 -1.17 8.52 13.74
N GLY A 182 -2.40 8.94 13.38
CA GLY A 182 -3.27 9.72 14.27
C GLY A 182 -3.05 11.24 14.23
N LYS A 183 -2.57 11.80 13.12
CA LYS A 183 -2.34 13.26 12.96
C LYS A 183 -3.52 14.13 13.41
N ASN A 184 -4.72 13.82 12.93
CA ASN A 184 -5.93 14.59 13.28
C ASN A 184 -6.30 14.42 14.76
N PHE A 185 -6.16 13.20 15.29
CA PHE A 185 -6.40 12.92 16.70
C PHE A 185 -5.44 13.71 17.60
N VAL A 186 -4.16 13.79 17.24
CA VAL A 186 -3.17 14.61 17.95
C VAL A 186 -3.56 16.09 17.91
N ILE A 187 -3.96 16.60 16.74
CA ILE A 187 -4.40 18.00 16.58
C ILE A 187 -5.61 18.30 17.48
N GLU A 188 -6.61 17.44 17.48
CA GLU A 188 -7.81 17.56 18.31
C GLU A 188 -7.47 17.50 19.79
N LYS A 189 -6.66 16.51 20.21
CA LYS A 189 -6.29 16.31 21.62
C LYS A 189 -5.49 17.48 22.18
N ILE A 190 -4.55 18.03 21.40
CA ILE A 190 -3.80 19.22 21.80
C ILE A 190 -4.72 20.44 21.90
N SER A 191 -5.63 20.63 20.93
CA SER A 191 -6.56 21.77 20.94
C SER A 191 -7.51 21.71 22.14
N ILE A 192 -8.00 20.52 22.49
CA ILE A 192 -8.86 20.29 23.66
C ILE A 192 -8.09 20.56 24.96
N ASN A 193 -6.87 20.01 25.10
CA ASN A 193 -6.11 20.10 26.33
C ASN A 193 -5.54 21.50 26.60
N SER A 194 -5.15 22.23 25.55
CA SER A 194 -4.65 23.61 25.66
C SER A 194 -5.77 24.64 25.75
N GLY A 195 -7.00 24.30 25.31
CA GLY A 195 -8.08 25.27 25.14
C GLY A 195 -7.83 26.28 24.01
N ILE A 196 -6.78 26.08 23.21
CA ILE A 196 -6.36 26.96 22.11
C ILE A 196 -6.76 26.31 20.78
N ILE A 197 -7.36 27.10 19.89
CA ILE A 197 -7.60 26.66 18.51
C ILE A 197 -6.27 26.70 17.77
N MET A 198 -5.70 25.54 17.46
CA MET A 198 -4.43 25.47 16.73
C MET A 198 -4.57 26.00 15.30
N ASN A 199 -3.68 26.92 14.92
CA ASN A 199 -3.58 27.41 13.54
C ASN A 199 -2.73 26.44 12.70
N VAL A 200 -3.34 25.30 12.34
CA VAL A 200 -2.70 24.28 11.50
C VAL A 200 -2.68 24.75 10.05
N ALA A 201 -1.51 25.16 9.57
CA ALA A 201 -1.33 25.68 8.22
C ALA A 201 -1.42 24.57 7.16
N MET A 202 -0.88 23.39 7.46
CA MET A 202 -0.95 22.23 6.57
C MET A 202 -0.69 20.91 7.31
N THR A 203 -1.36 19.85 6.86
CA THR A 203 -1.12 18.47 7.30
C THR A 203 -0.63 17.64 6.13
N VAL A 204 0.54 17.00 6.27
CA VAL A 204 1.18 16.22 5.21
C VAL A 204 1.29 14.75 5.62
N SER A 205 0.94 13.83 4.72
CA SER A 205 1.17 12.40 4.93
C SER A 205 2.44 11.97 4.21
N VAL A 206 3.42 11.52 4.98
CA VAL A 206 4.70 11.03 4.44
C VAL A 206 4.62 9.50 4.36
N PRO A 207 5.01 8.88 3.23
CA PRO A 207 5.09 7.42 3.17
C PRO A 207 6.21 6.90 4.08
N PRO A 208 6.09 5.70 4.64
CA PRO A 208 7.20 5.09 5.40
C PRO A 208 8.42 4.86 4.49
N LYS A 209 9.61 4.79 5.10
CA LYS A 209 10.88 4.63 4.37
C LYS A 209 10.91 3.33 3.56
N GLU A 210 10.48 2.25 4.19
CA GLU A 210 10.45 0.90 3.62
C GLU A 210 9.17 0.20 4.05
N VAL A 211 8.74 -0.78 3.24
CA VAL A 211 7.62 -1.64 3.60
C VAL A 211 8.14 -2.73 4.54
N CYS A 212 7.81 -2.61 5.83
CA CYS A 212 8.12 -3.62 6.84
C CYS A 212 6.84 -4.24 7.41
N ALA A 213 6.96 -5.41 8.05
CA ALA A 213 5.82 -6.08 8.68
C ALA A 213 5.09 -5.16 9.69
N LEU A 214 5.82 -4.40 10.49
CA LEU A 214 5.25 -3.42 11.44
C LEU A 214 4.52 -2.26 10.73
N SER A 215 5.02 -1.79 9.57
CA SER A 215 4.33 -0.76 8.78
C SER A 215 2.98 -1.25 8.24
N ILE A 216 2.85 -2.56 7.99
CA ILE A 216 1.61 -3.20 7.56
C ILE A 216 0.66 -3.34 8.75
N ILE A 217 1.14 -3.79 9.91
CA ILE A 217 0.35 -3.85 11.16
C ILE A 217 -0.19 -2.47 11.56
N ARG A 218 0.60 -1.40 11.38
CA ARG A 218 0.16 -0.01 11.59
C ARG A 218 -0.85 0.49 10.56
N GLY A 219 -1.07 -0.26 9.48
CA GLY A 219 -1.99 0.09 8.41
C GLY A 219 -1.47 1.17 7.46
N CYS A 220 -0.15 1.38 7.37
CA CYS A 220 0.46 2.33 6.43
C CYS A 220 0.33 1.85 4.96
N HIS A 221 0.21 0.54 4.75
CA HIS A 221 0.05 -0.10 3.43
C HIS A 221 -1.20 -0.97 3.39
N SER A 222 -1.84 -1.01 2.21
CA SER A 222 -2.92 -1.98 1.94
C SER A 222 -2.30 -3.33 1.60
N LEU A 223 -2.89 -4.43 2.07
CA LEU A 223 -2.44 -5.78 1.71
C LEU A 223 -2.57 -6.06 0.21
N SER A 224 -3.49 -5.40 -0.48
CA SER A 224 -3.66 -5.54 -1.93
C SER A 224 -2.48 -4.99 -2.75
N ASP A 225 -1.71 -4.07 -2.17
CA ASP A 225 -0.61 -3.37 -2.85
C ASP A 225 0.76 -4.02 -2.60
N VAL A 226 0.80 -5.07 -1.78
CA VAL A 226 2.04 -5.72 -1.35
C VAL A 226 1.95 -7.23 -1.49
N PRO A 227 3.07 -7.96 -1.59
CA PRO A 227 3.06 -9.43 -1.53
C PRO A 227 2.65 -9.91 -0.12
N PHE A 228 1.35 -9.88 0.18
CA PHE A 228 0.81 -10.02 1.53
C PHE A 228 1.22 -11.32 2.21
N ARG A 229 1.27 -12.46 1.50
CA ARG A 229 1.68 -13.77 2.05
C ARG A 229 3.06 -13.70 2.71
N LYS A 230 4.02 -13.02 2.08
CA LYS A 230 5.37 -12.83 2.64
C LYS A 230 5.29 -12.12 3.99
N TYR A 231 4.52 -11.03 4.07
CA TYR A 231 4.43 -10.24 5.28
C TYR A 231 3.58 -10.91 6.36
N ILE A 232 2.52 -11.64 6.00
CA ILE A 232 1.76 -12.45 6.96
C ILE A 232 2.65 -13.52 7.57
N ASN A 233 3.45 -14.23 6.77
CA ASN A 233 4.42 -15.19 7.30
C ASN A 233 5.42 -14.53 8.26
N MET A 234 5.97 -13.35 7.90
CA MET A 234 6.85 -12.60 8.80
C MET A 234 6.14 -12.21 10.11
N ILE A 235 4.88 -11.77 10.06
CA ILE A 235 4.11 -11.44 11.28
C ILE A 235 3.87 -12.70 12.12
N THR A 236 3.58 -13.82 11.47
CA THR A 236 3.35 -15.13 12.10
C THR A 236 4.61 -15.68 12.78
N GLU A 237 5.79 -15.36 12.25
CA GLU A 237 7.08 -15.69 12.87
C GLU A 237 7.40 -14.82 14.10
N MET A 238 6.88 -13.58 14.14
CA MET A 238 7.12 -12.65 15.25
C MET A 238 6.16 -12.88 16.44
N ILE A 239 4.93 -13.33 16.18
CA ILE A 239 3.86 -13.46 17.18
C ILE A 239 3.83 -14.85 17.81
N ASP A 240 3.37 -14.97 19.06
CA ASP A 240 3.17 -16.28 19.69
C ASP A 240 1.98 -17.01 19.03
N ARG A 241 2.30 -18.06 18.28
CA ARG A 241 1.33 -18.91 17.57
C ARG A 241 0.29 -19.52 18.49
N ASN A 242 0.66 -19.86 19.74
CA ASN A 242 -0.26 -20.45 20.70
C ASN A 242 -1.29 -19.44 21.19
N GLU A 243 -0.92 -18.17 21.30
CA GLU A 243 -1.85 -17.10 21.65
C GLU A 243 -2.79 -16.76 20.50
N VAL A 244 -2.28 -16.71 19.28
CA VAL A 244 -3.11 -16.56 18.07
C VAL A 244 -4.13 -17.70 17.98
N ALA A 245 -3.68 -18.96 18.14
CA ALA A 245 -4.55 -20.12 18.07
C ALA A 245 -5.67 -20.06 19.13
N ARG A 246 -5.33 -19.68 20.37
CA ARG A 246 -6.29 -19.48 21.46
C ARG A 246 -7.27 -18.33 21.17
N HIS A 247 -6.77 -17.20 20.66
CA HIS A 247 -7.57 -16.01 20.39
C HIS A 247 -8.62 -16.26 19.30
N TYR A 248 -8.21 -16.91 18.21
CA TYR A 248 -9.10 -17.25 17.10
C TYR A 248 -9.85 -18.56 17.28
N LYS A 249 -9.61 -19.31 18.37
CA LYS A 249 -10.18 -20.65 18.63
C LYS A 249 -9.88 -21.65 17.50
N ILE A 250 -8.73 -21.50 16.87
CA ILE A 250 -8.28 -22.36 15.77
C ILE A 250 -7.31 -23.43 16.26
N CYS A 251 -7.12 -24.44 15.42
CA CYS A 251 -6.07 -25.44 15.60
C CYS A 251 -4.68 -24.76 15.59
N GLY A 252 -3.70 -25.39 16.24
CA GLY A 252 -2.30 -24.97 16.08
C GLY A 252 -1.88 -25.01 14.61
N PHE A 253 -1.01 -24.08 14.22
CA PHE A 253 -0.54 -23.91 12.84
C PHE A 253 0.98 -23.73 12.80
N GLU A 254 1.61 -24.18 11.71
CA GLU A 254 3.06 -24.08 11.51
C GLU A 254 3.47 -22.93 10.58
N SER A 255 2.60 -22.58 9.63
CA SER A 255 2.83 -21.55 8.62
C SER A 255 1.75 -20.47 8.65
N GLY A 256 2.05 -19.29 8.11
CA GLY A 256 1.05 -18.22 7.99
C GLY A 256 -0.07 -18.58 6.99
N ASP A 257 0.21 -19.42 5.98
CA ASP A 257 -0.83 -19.91 5.08
C ASP A 257 -1.81 -20.86 5.82
N GLU A 258 -1.32 -21.78 6.65
CA GLU A 258 -2.17 -22.62 7.52
C GLU A 258 -2.99 -21.79 8.50
N MET A 259 -2.40 -20.74 9.08
CA MET A 259 -3.11 -19.80 9.94
C MET A 259 -4.28 -19.16 9.18
N LEU A 260 -4.04 -18.68 7.96
CA LEU A 260 -5.08 -18.07 7.12
C LEU A 260 -6.16 -19.07 6.74
N GLU A 261 -5.82 -20.32 6.42
CA GLU A 261 -6.79 -21.39 6.17
C GLU A 261 -7.68 -21.63 7.37
N CYS A 262 -7.08 -21.76 8.57
CA CYS A 262 -7.82 -21.95 9.82
C CYS A 262 -8.77 -20.78 10.11
N ILE A 263 -8.31 -19.54 9.92
CA ILE A 263 -9.15 -18.33 10.05
C ILE A 263 -10.30 -18.38 9.03
N CYS A 264 -10.04 -18.79 7.78
CA CYS A 264 -11.11 -18.89 6.79
C CYS A 264 -12.18 -19.91 7.19
N MET A 265 -11.77 -21.07 7.73
CA MET A 265 -12.71 -22.11 8.18
C MET A 265 -13.56 -21.63 9.34
N GLU A 266 -12.95 -21.03 10.36
CA GLU A 266 -13.66 -20.55 11.56
C GLU A 266 -14.66 -19.44 11.23
N TYR A 267 -14.30 -18.54 10.30
CA TYR A 267 -15.15 -17.40 9.94
C TYR A 267 -16.00 -17.60 8.68
N GLY A 268 -16.01 -18.81 8.10
CA GLY A 268 -16.82 -19.13 6.92
C GLY A 268 -16.49 -18.31 5.68
N ILE A 269 -15.22 -17.95 5.49
CA ILE A 269 -14.76 -17.22 4.30
C ILE A 269 -14.61 -18.21 3.15
N ASP A 270 -15.62 -18.27 2.28
CA ASP A 270 -15.61 -19.10 1.08
C ASP A 270 -15.57 -18.23 -0.19
N ARG A 271 -14.52 -18.46 -0.99
CA ARG A 271 -14.24 -17.76 -2.26
C ARG A 271 -13.57 -18.75 -3.21
N ASP A 272 -13.94 -18.66 -4.49
CA ASP A 272 -13.41 -19.53 -5.54
C ASP A 272 -11.90 -19.34 -5.79
N ASP A 273 -11.38 -18.13 -5.57
CA ASP A 273 -9.96 -17.81 -5.71
C ASP A 273 -9.29 -17.83 -4.33
N GLU A 274 -8.34 -18.75 -4.16
CA GLU A 274 -7.54 -18.93 -2.94
C GLU A 274 -6.81 -17.64 -2.54
N ASN A 275 -6.31 -16.86 -3.49
CA ASN A 275 -5.60 -15.61 -3.16
C ASN A 275 -6.56 -14.55 -2.62
N VAL A 276 -7.78 -14.48 -3.15
CA VAL A 276 -8.81 -13.57 -2.65
C VAL A 276 -9.27 -13.99 -1.26
N LYS A 277 -9.46 -15.30 -1.06
CA LYS A 277 -9.80 -15.91 0.22
C LYS A 277 -8.79 -15.53 1.31
N PHE A 278 -7.50 -15.75 1.04
CA PHE A 278 -6.44 -15.47 2.00
C PHE A 278 -6.17 -13.98 2.18
N LEU A 279 -6.39 -13.15 1.15
CA LEU A 279 -6.33 -11.71 1.29
C LEU A 279 -7.45 -11.20 2.23
N GLU A 280 -8.66 -11.73 2.11
CA GLU A 280 -9.79 -11.40 2.99
C GLU A 280 -9.51 -11.81 4.45
N ALA A 281 -9.00 -13.03 4.66
CA ALA A 281 -8.58 -13.49 5.98
C ALA A 281 -7.41 -12.67 6.55
N GLY A 282 -6.42 -12.32 5.73
CA GLY A 282 -5.28 -11.49 6.14
C GLY A 282 -5.71 -10.08 6.53
N ASN A 283 -6.63 -9.47 5.78
CA ASN A 283 -7.19 -8.16 6.16
C ASN A 283 -7.94 -8.25 7.49
N ARG A 284 -8.72 -9.30 7.71
CA ARG A 284 -9.42 -9.53 8.97
C ARG A 284 -8.47 -9.72 10.14
N PHE A 285 -7.38 -10.46 9.94
CA PHE A 285 -6.31 -10.61 10.93
C PHE A 285 -5.70 -9.25 11.29
N LEU A 286 -5.36 -8.42 10.29
CA LEU A 286 -4.82 -7.07 10.53
C LEU A 286 -5.81 -6.10 11.15
N GLU A 287 -7.11 -6.24 10.88
CA GLU A 287 -8.15 -5.43 11.51
C GLU A 287 -8.15 -5.56 13.03
N GLU A 288 -7.78 -6.72 13.58
CA GLU A 288 -7.76 -6.93 15.02
C GLU A 288 -6.65 -6.09 15.71
N PHE A 289 -5.55 -5.81 15.00
CA PHE A 289 -4.54 -4.83 15.43
C PHE A 289 -5.08 -3.39 15.37
N HIS A 290 -5.80 -3.04 14.30
CA HIS A 290 -6.40 -1.70 14.18
C HIS A 290 -7.52 -1.45 15.21
N ARG A 291 -8.19 -2.51 15.67
CA ARG A 291 -9.22 -2.48 16.71
C ARG A 291 -8.64 -2.60 18.13
N ASN A 292 -7.31 -2.63 18.26
CA ASN A 292 -6.60 -2.74 19.54
C ASN A 292 -6.96 -4.00 20.35
N LYS A 293 -7.32 -5.09 19.67
CA LYS A 293 -7.49 -6.41 20.31
C LYS A 293 -6.16 -7.15 20.43
N ILE A 294 -5.27 -6.91 19.48
CA ILE A 294 -3.88 -7.34 19.53
C ILE A 294 -3.03 -6.07 19.58
N LEU A 295 -2.43 -5.82 20.74
CA LEU A 295 -1.47 -4.75 20.91
C LEU A 295 -0.09 -5.25 20.52
N PHE A 296 0.74 -4.33 20.06
CA PHE A 296 2.14 -4.61 19.78
C PHE A 296 2.99 -3.38 20.08
N TRP A 297 4.24 -3.61 20.44
CA TRP A 297 5.24 -2.56 20.56
C TRP A 297 6.64 -3.12 20.34
N LYS A 298 7.55 -2.27 19.87
CA LYS A 298 8.96 -2.60 19.68
C LYS A 298 9.76 -2.07 20.87
N GLY A 299 10.43 -2.96 21.58
CA GLY A 299 11.39 -2.62 22.63
C GLY A 299 12.66 -1.98 22.07
N ILE A 300 13.47 -1.39 22.95
CA ILE A 300 14.76 -0.77 22.59
C ILE A 300 15.78 -1.81 22.13
N ASP A 301 15.66 -3.04 22.63
CA ASP A 301 16.43 -4.20 22.16
C ASP A 301 16.03 -4.65 20.74
N GLY A 302 15.04 -3.98 20.14
CA GLY A 302 14.54 -4.26 18.80
C GLY A 302 13.55 -5.42 18.74
N LYS A 303 13.25 -6.07 19.88
CA LYS A 303 12.27 -7.14 19.93
C LYS A 303 10.86 -6.57 19.85
N VAL A 304 10.01 -7.27 19.10
CA VAL A 304 8.59 -6.94 19.00
C VAL A 304 7.85 -7.78 20.02
N CYS A 305 7.09 -7.12 20.88
CA CYS A 305 6.20 -7.74 21.85
C CYS A 305 4.76 -7.63 21.34
N PHE A 306 3.96 -8.64 21.67
CA PHE A 306 2.53 -8.69 21.36
C PHE A 306 1.76 -8.97 22.64
N GLU A 307 0.59 -8.36 22.77
CA GLU A 307 -0.32 -8.60 23.89
C GLU A 307 -1.75 -8.75 23.37
N PHE A 308 -2.37 -9.87 23.71
CA PHE A 308 -3.75 -10.17 23.32
C PHE A 308 -4.71 -9.67 24.40
N VAL A 309 -5.44 -8.61 24.08
CA VAL A 309 -6.47 -8.07 24.95
C VAL A 309 -7.64 -9.04 24.91
N SER A 310 -7.81 -9.80 25.99
CA SER A 310 -8.96 -10.69 26.14
C SER A 310 -10.22 -9.84 26.20
N THR A 311 -11.01 -9.84 25.12
CA THR A 311 -12.38 -9.34 25.16
C THR A 311 -13.17 -10.31 26.04
N GLY A 312 -13.36 -9.93 27.31
CA GLY A 312 -14.33 -10.57 28.21
C GLY A 312 -15.75 -10.46 27.67
#